data_AF-A0A1F6Q0Y3-F1
#
_entry.id   AF-A0A1F6Q0Y3-F1
#
_cell.length_a   1.000
_cell.length_b   1.000
_cell.length_c   1.000
_cell.angle_alpha   90.00
_cell.angle_beta   90.00
_cell.angle_gamma   90.00
#
_symmetry.space_group_name_H-M   'P 1'
#
loop_
_entity.id
_entity.type
_entity.pdbx_description
1 polymer ?
#
loop_
_entity_poly.entity_id
_entity_poly.type
_entity_poly.pdbx_seq_one_letter_code
_entity_poly.pdbx_strand_id
1 'polypeptide(L)'
;MIIKEFSKYIQNFSADIPAVILLSRWMRERISKTHEDNVDRVMQKEIALLRNKRGFFLMFGRSDSGRKLLESLYEFALSYDNHKFSKWVHKLKASDFK
;
A
#
# COMPACT_ATOMS: atom_id res chain seq x y z
N MET A 1 -7.05 -8.80 -9.35
CA MET A 1 -6.95 -8.99 -7.89
C MET A 1 -6.30 -7.74 -7.30
N ILE A 2 -6.86 -7.15 -6.24
CA ILE A 2 -6.47 -5.81 -5.74
C ILE A 2 -4.98 -5.74 -5.36
N ILE A 3 -4.46 -6.79 -4.69
CA ILE A 3 -3.03 -6.90 -4.35
C ILE A 3 -2.13 -6.87 -5.59
N LYS A 4 -2.56 -7.49 -6.70
CA LYS A 4 -1.79 -7.49 -7.95
C LYS A 4 -1.66 -6.07 -8.53
N GLU A 5 -2.75 -5.29 -8.48
CA GLU A 5 -2.72 -3.90 -8.95
C GLU A 5 -1.87 -3.01 -8.04
N PHE A 6 -1.93 -3.23 -6.73
CA PHE A 6 -1.02 -2.54 -5.80
C PHE A 6 0.45 -2.93 -6.03
N SER A 7 0.73 -4.21 -6.26
CA SER A 7 2.09 -4.70 -6.58
C SER A 7 2.66 -4.06 -7.84
N LYS A 8 1.84 -3.89 -8.89
CA LYS A 8 2.26 -3.14 -10.09
C LYS A 8 2.53 -1.67 -9.78
N TYR A 9 1.71 -1.05 -8.93
CA TYR A 9 1.88 0.35 -8.56
C TYR A 9 3.23 0.60 -7.87
N ILE A 10 3.58 -0.20 -6.87
CA ILE A 10 4.81 -0.01 -6.08
C ILE A 10 6.10 -0.25 -6.88
N GLN A 11 6.05 -1.05 -7.96
CA GLN A 11 7.21 -1.31 -8.82
C GLN A 11 7.69 -0.07 -9.59
N ASN A 12 6.86 0.99 -9.69
CA ASN A 12 7.22 2.24 -10.35
C ASN A 12 7.99 3.22 -9.45
N PHE A 13 8.23 2.84 -8.20
CA PHE A 13 8.86 3.70 -7.19
C PHE A 13 10.22 3.15 -6.78
N SER A 14 11.07 4.06 -6.29
CA SER A 14 12.37 3.69 -5.77
C SER A 14 12.27 2.80 -4.52
N ALA A 15 13.24 1.91 -4.36
CA ALA A 15 13.23 0.86 -3.34
C ALA A 15 13.35 1.39 -1.90
N ASP A 16 13.84 2.62 -1.73
CA ASP A 16 13.98 3.33 -0.45
C ASP A 16 12.64 3.81 0.11
N ILE A 17 11.61 3.97 -0.74
CA ILE A 17 10.30 4.41 -0.28
C ILE A 17 9.58 3.22 0.40
N PRO A 18 9.13 3.37 1.66
CA PRO A 18 8.39 2.31 2.35
C PRO A 18 7.07 2.03 1.62
N ALA A 19 6.77 0.75 1.40
CA ALA A 19 5.58 0.33 0.69
C ALA A 19 4.29 0.76 1.40
N VAL A 20 4.31 0.91 2.73
CA VAL A 20 3.17 1.42 3.51
C VAL A 20 2.84 2.88 3.14
N ILE A 21 3.86 3.71 2.88
CA ILE A 21 3.64 5.09 2.42
C ILE A 21 3.01 5.07 1.03
N LEU A 22 3.52 4.23 0.13
CA LEU A 22 2.95 4.04 -1.20
C LEU A 22 1.52 3.50 -1.15
N LEU A 23 1.20 2.60 -0.22
CA LEU A 23 -0.16 2.10 0.01
C LEU A 23 -1.09 3.26 0.38
N SER A 24 -0.69 4.07 1.36
CA SER A 24 -1.49 5.22 1.82
C SER A 24 -1.76 6.24 0.71
N ARG A 25 -0.78 6.43 -0.19
CA ARG A 25 -0.91 7.30 -1.36
C ARG A 25 -1.84 6.69 -2.39
N TRP A 26 -1.58 5.45 -2.79
CA TRP A 26 -2.33 4.72 -3.80
C TRP A 26 -3.81 4.62 -3.45
N MET A 27 -4.12 4.24 -2.21
CA MET A 27 -5.50 4.14 -1.73
C MET A 27 -6.22 5.50 -1.77
N ARG A 28 -5.54 6.58 -1.38
CA ARG A 28 -6.13 7.92 -1.40
C ARG A 28 -6.46 8.34 -2.83
N GLU A 29 -5.55 8.11 -3.77
CA GLU A 29 -5.75 8.41 -5.19
C GLU A 29 -6.93 7.61 -5.75
N ARG A 30 -7.04 6.31 -5.42
CA ARG A 30 -8.10 5.40 -5.88
C ARG A 30 -9.49 5.73 -5.30
N ILE A 31 -9.55 6.15 -4.03
CA ILE A 31 -10.82 6.48 -3.36
C ILE A 31 -11.33 7.87 -3.76
N SER A 32 -10.42 8.78 -4.17
CA SER A 32 -10.78 10.18 -4.47
C SER A 32 -11.13 10.43 -5.94
N LYS A 33 -10.91 9.46 -6.83
CA LYS A 33 -11.20 9.56 -8.27
C LYS A 33 -12.55 8.94 -8.61
N THR A 34 -13.10 9.30 -9.76
CA THR A 34 -14.26 8.61 -10.35
C THR A 34 -13.89 7.16 -10.62
N HIS A 35 -14.80 6.21 -10.35
CA HIS A 35 -14.53 4.78 -10.55
C HIS A 35 -14.27 4.48 -12.04
N GLU A 36 -13.07 4.02 -12.38
CA GLU A 36 -12.71 3.63 -13.76
C GLU A 36 -12.65 2.11 -13.91
N ASP A 37 -12.32 1.39 -12.83
CA ASP A 37 -12.20 -0.06 -12.84
C ASP A 37 -12.89 -0.78 -11.66
N ASN A 38 -12.88 -2.11 -11.70
CA ASN A 38 -13.45 -2.95 -10.64
C ASN A 38 -12.70 -2.81 -9.30
N VAL A 39 -11.41 -2.46 -9.31
CA VAL A 39 -10.64 -2.22 -8.09
C VAL A 39 -11.14 -0.95 -7.42
N ASP A 40 -11.32 0.14 -8.16
CA ASP A 40 -11.89 1.39 -7.66
C ASP A 40 -13.28 1.15 -7.08
N ARG A 41 -14.11 0.38 -7.79
CA ARG A 41 -15.47 0.03 -7.34
C ARG A 41 -15.48 -0.70 -6.00
N VAL A 42 -14.58 -1.67 -5.81
CA VAL A 42 -14.46 -2.39 -4.53
C VAL A 42 -13.87 -1.48 -3.45
N MET A 43 -12.79 -0.75 -3.76
CA MET A 43 -12.14 0.15 -2.81
C MET A 43 -13.10 1.23 -2.28
N GLN A 44 -13.85 1.88 -3.16
CA GLN A 44 -14.80 2.93 -2.78
C GLN A 44 -16.04 2.38 -2.08
N LYS A 45 -16.41 1.12 -2.30
CA LYS A 45 -17.50 0.45 -1.58
C LYS A 45 -17.06 0.02 -0.18
N GLU A 46 -15.90 -0.63 -0.07
CA GLU A 46 -15.46 -1.33 1.13
C GLU A 46 -14.63 -0.45 2.07
N ILE A 47 -13.97 0.61 1.58
CA ILE A 47 -13.08 1.46 2.36
C ILE A 47 -13.68 2.86 2.50
N ALA A 48 -13.66 3.38 3.73
CA ALA A 48 -13.98 4.75 4.04
C ALA A 48 -12.69 5.57 4.24
N LEU A 49 -12.71 6.82 3.77
CA LEU A 49 -11.67 7.82 3.99
C LEU A 49 -12.27 8.98 4.79
N LEU A 50 -11.79 9.22 5.99
CA LEU A 50 -12.11 10.43 6.76
C LEU A 50 -10.92 11.37 6.73
N ARG A 51 -11.18 12.67 6.60
CA ARG A 51 -10.14 13.71 6.62
C ARG A 51 -10.47 14.74 7.68
N ASN A 52 -9.49 15.14 8.46
CA ASN A 52 -9.65 16.24 9.41
C ASN A 52 -9.27 17.59 8.78
N LYS A 53 -9.58 18.69 9.47
CA LYS A 53 -9.28 20.06 9.01
C LYS A 53 -7.78 20.34 8.82
N ARG A 54 -6.92 19.56 9.48
CA ARG A 54 -5.44 19.65 9.37
C ARG A 54 -4.87 18.83 8.21
N GLY A 55 -5.72 18.15 7.45
CA GLY A 55 -5.32 17.37 6.28
C GLY A 55 -4.86 15.94 6.58
N PHE A 56 -4.85 15.51 7.84
CA PHE A 56 -4.67 14.11 8.20
C PHE A 56 -5.90 13.31 7.76
N PHE A 57 -5.67 12.06 7.40
CA PHE A 57 -6.72 11.17 6.96
C PHE A 57 -6.62 9.82 7.69
N LEU A 58 -7.78 9.19 7.87
CA LEU A 58 -7.94 7.86 8.41
C LEU A 58 -8.64 7.00 7.35
N MET A 59 -8.14 5.80 7.13
CA MET A 59 -8.77 4.80 6.27
C MET A 59 -9.24 3.62 7.13
N PHE A 60 -10.45 3.14 6.89
CA PHE A 60 -10.97 1.96 7.58
C PHE A 60 -11.95 1.18 6.70
N GLY A 61 -12.06 -0.12 6.96
CA GLY A 61 -13.06 -0.98 6.30
C GLY A 61 -14.46 -0.71 6.83
N ARG A 62 -15.42 -0.47 5.92
CA ARG A 62 -16.85 -0.31 6.23
C ARG A 62 -17.52 -1.61 6.64
N SER A 63 -16.97 -2.73 6.21
CA SER A 63 -17.45 -4.09 6.44
C SER A 63 -16.30 -4.98 6.93
N ASP A 64 -16.60 -6.21 7.33
CA ASP A 64 -15.56 -7.19 7.68
C ASP A 64 -14.68 -7.56 6.47
N SER A 65 -15.24 -7.63 5.26
CA SER A 65 -14.45 -7.83 4.04
C SER A 65 -13.55 -6.63 3.74
N GLY A 66 -14.02 -5.41 4.00
CA GLY A 66 -13.22 -4.19 3.84
C GLY A 66 -12.08 -4.11 4.85
N ARG A 67 -12.31 -4.53 6.11
CA ARG A 67 -11.26 -4.61 7.13
C ARG A 67 -10.19 -5.63 6.75
N LYS A 68 -10.60 -6.83 6.37
CA LYS A 68 -9.69 -7.88 5.87
C LYS A 68 -8.92 -7.42 4.63
N LEU A 69 -9.56 -6.71 3.70
CA LEU A 69 -8.88 -6.15 2.54
C LEU A 69 -7.78 -5.15 2.94
N LEU A 70 -8.10 -4.24 3.86
CA LEU A 70 -7.14 -3.26 4.36
C LEU A 70 -5.95 -3.92 5.06
N GLU A 71 -6.23 -4.91 5.90
CA GLU A 71 -5.23 -5.73 6.60
C GLU A 71 -4.33 -6.48 5.61
N SER A 72 -4.91 -7.21 4.65
CA SER A 72 -4.13 -7.93 3.63
C SER A 72 -3.27 -7.01 2.77
N LEU A 73 -3.74 -5.79 2.45
CA LEU A 73 -2.93 -4.79 1.73
C LEU A 73 -1.77 -4.27 2.58
N TYR A 74 -2.01 -4.04 3.87
CA TYR A 74 -1.00 -3.59 4.81
C TYR A 74 0.07 -4.67 5.04
N GLU A 75 -0.34 -5.91 5.29
CA GLU A 75 0.56 -7.07 5.43
C GLU A 75 1.40 -7.29 4.17
N PHE A 76 0.78 -7.16 2.99
CA PHE A 76 1.51 -7.24 1.73
C PHE A 76 2.58 -6.14 1.62
N ALA A 77 2.26 -4.89 2.00
CA ALA A 77 3.22 -3.80 1.99
C ALA A 77 4.42 -4.08 2.91
N LEU A 78 4.16 -4.54 4.14
CA LEU A 78 5.22 -4.94 5.08
C LEU A 78 6.08 -6.08 4.54
N SER A 79 5.44 -7.11 3.98
CA SER A 79 6.14 -8.25 3.37
C SER A 79 7.02 -7.83 2.19
N TYR A 80 6.56 -6.87 1.38
CA TYR A 80 7.34 -6.32 0.29
C TYR A 80 8.60 -5.58 0.76
N ASP A 81 8.48 -4.75 1.80
CA ASP A 81 9.64 -4.06 2.39
C ASP A 81 10.64 -5.05 3.00
N ASN A 82 10.15 -6.08 3.71
CA ASN A 82 10.98 -7.16 4.23
C ASN A 82 11.73 -7.89 3.11
N HIS A 83 11.06 -8.18 1.99
CA HIS A 83 11.69 -8.82 0.84
C HIS A 83 12.79 -7.96 0.21
N LYS A 84 12.57 -6.65 0.08
CA LYS A 84 13.60 -5.70 -0.38
C LYS A 84 14.80 -5.71 0.57
N PHE A 85 14.54 -5.63 1.87
CA PHE A 85 15.59 -5.64 2.88
C PHE A 85 16.39 -6.94 2.85
N SER A 86 15.75 -8.11 2.81
CA SER A 86 16.43 -9.40 2.70
C SER A 86 17.31 -9.46 1.44
N LYS A 87 16.81 -8.99 0.30
CA LYS A 87 17.61 -8.90 -0.93
C LYS A 87 18.82 -7.98 -0.79
N TRP A 88 18.69 -6.88 -0.06
CA TRP A 88 19.80 -5.97 0.20
C TRP A 88 20.84 -6.62 1.11
N VAL A 89 20.42 -7.21 2.24
CA VAL A 89 21.31 -7.91 3.19
C VAL A 89 22.11 -9.01 2.50
N HIS A 90 21.48 -9.83 1.65
CA HIS A 90 22.17 -10.90 0.92
C HIS A 90 23.19 -10.40 -0.11
N LYS A 91 23.17 -9.12 -0.48
CA LYS A 91 24.16 -8.52 -1.39
C LYS A 91 25.34 -7.89 -0.67
N LEU A 92 25.26 -7.71 0.66
CA LEU A 92 26.32 -7.12 1.46
C LEU A 92 27.51 -8.07 1.56
N LYS A 93 28.71 -7.50 1.49
CA LYS A 93 29.98 -8.16 1.71
C LYS A 93 30.66 -7.56 2.93
N ALA A 94 31.56 -8.32 3.58
CA ALA A 94 32.33 -7.81 4.71
C ALA A 94 33.11 -6.53 4.39
N SER A 95 33.51 -6.33 3.13
CA SER A 95 34.18 -5.11 2.65
C SER A 95 33.34 -3.84 2.73
N ASP A 96 32.02 -3.96 2.84
CA ASP A 96 31.09 -2.84 2.84
C ASP A 96 31.00 -2.16 4.21
N PHE A 97 31.61 -2.75 5.26
CA PHE A 97 31.54 -2.31 6.66
C PHE A 97 32.89 -1.78 7.20
N LYS A 98 33.59 -0.96 6.43
CA LYS A 98 34.86 -0.33 6.85
C LYS A 98 34.65 0.85 7.78
#